data_AF-A0A7X2MUJ6-F1
#
_entry.id   AF-A0A7X2MUJ6-F1
#
_cell.length_a   1.000
_cell.length_b   1.000
_cell.length_c   1.000
_cell.angle_alpha   90.00
_cell.angle_beta   90.00
_cell.angle_gamma   90.00
#
_symmetry.space_group_name_H-M   'P 1'
#
loop_
_entity.id
_entity.type
_entity.pdbx_description
1 polymer ?
#
loop_
_entity_poly.entity_id
_entity_poly.type
_entity_poly.pdbx_seq_one_letter_code
_entity_poly.pdbx_strand_id
1 'polypeptide(L)'
;TSKGLNKDVLQRTVDLLGEASIIQTYGLGASSLVAQDFTQKFSRIGTSVLNTQDTHLMASNFLTQRNKQVLFLISDSGETL
;
A
#
# COMPACT_ATOMS: atom_id res chain seq x y z
N THR A 1 14.41 14.18 -9.77
CA THR A 1 13.11 13.54 -9.41
C THR A 1 12.77 13.62 -7.93
N SER A 2 13.69 13.93 -7.01
CA SER A 2 13.42 14.01 -5.55
C SER A 2 12.94 15.38 -5.02
N LYS A 3 12.84 16.42 -5.85
CA LYS A 3 12.50 17.80 -5.40
C LYS A 3 11.06 17.97 -4.86
N GLY A 4 10.14 17.03 -5.12
CA GLY A 4 8.74 17.11 -4.69
C GLY A 4 8.39 16.29 -3.44
N LEU A 5 9.34 15.55 -2.87
CA LEU A 5 9.08 14.70 -1.69
C LEU A 5 9.28 15.48 -0.40
N ASN A 6 8.22 15.57 0.40
CA ASN A 6 8.32 16.01 1.78
C ASN A 6 8.98 14.91 2.61
N LYS A 7 10.16 15.20 3.17
CA LYS A 7 10.96 14.23 3.94
C LYS A 7 10.27 13.76 5.22
N ASP A 8 9.51 14.63 5.87
CA ASP A 8 8.80 14.30 7.10
C ASP A 8 7.66 13.32 6.82
N VAL A 9 6.95 13.54 5.71
CA VAL A 9 5.90 12.61 5.25
C VAL A 9 6.52 11.26 4.89
N LEU A 10 7.64 11.27 4.15
CA LEU A 10 8.34 10.05 3.76
C LEU A 10 8.76 9.24 4.98
N GLN A 11 9.40 9.87 5.98
CA GLN A 11 9.84 9.18 7.18
C GLN A 11 8.67 8.57 7.94
N ARG A 12 7.58 9.34 8.14
CA ARG A 12 6.36 8.82 8.78
C ARG A 12 5.75 7.65 8.02
N THR A 13 5.76 7.67 6.68
CA THR A 13 5.30 6.54 5.87
C THR A 13 6.18 5.33 6.10
N VAL A 14 7.50 5.48 6.12
CA VAL A 14 8.44 4.37 6.40
C VAL A 14 8.17 3.77 7.78
N ASP A 15 8.00 4.60 8.80
CA ASP A 15 7.74 4.14 10.17
C ASP A 15 6.40 3.37 10.25
N LEU A 16 5.34 3.90 9.61
CA LEU A 16 4.03 3.23 9.55
C LEU A 16 4.09 1.88 8.84
N LEU A 17 4.81 1.79 7.72
CA LEU A 17 4.96 0.54 6.97
C LEU A 17 5.83 -0.47 7.75
N GLY A 18 6.87 -0.01 8.44
CA GLY A 18 7.76 -0.85 9.24
C GLY A 18 7.10 -1.45 10.48
N GLU A 19 6.14 -0.75 11.08
CA GLU A 19 5.39 -1.21 12.24
C GLU A 19 4.14 -2.04 11.87
N ALA A 20 3.77 -2.09 10.59
CA ALA A 20 2.60 -2.83 10.13
C ALA A 20 2.86 -4.33 10.11
N SER A 21 1.95 -5.12 10.66
CA SER A 21 1.95 -6.58 10.53
C SER A 21 1.61 -7.01 9.10
N ILE A 22 0.85 -6.19 8.38
CA ILE A 22 0.47 -6.41 6.99
C ILE A 22 0.20 -5.09 6.27
N ILE A 23 0.61 -5.01 5.02
CA ILE A 23 0.31 -3.88 4.13
C ILE A 23 -0.67 -4.36 3.07
N GLN A 24 -1.85 -3.75 2.99
CA GLN A 24 -2.75 -3.92 1.86
C GLN A 24 -2.47 -2.79 0.87
N THR A 25 -2.16 -3.13 -0.38
CA THR A 25 -1.91 -2.14 -1.43
C THR A 25 -2.92 -2.29 -2.56
N TYR A 26 -3.31 -1.16 -3.13
CA TYR A 26 -4.29 -1.12 -4.21
C TYR A 26 -4.00 0.05 -5.15
N GLY A 27 -4.30 -0.15 -6.42
CA GLY A 27 -4.33 0.91 -7.43
C GLY A 27 -5.13 0.43 -8.63
N LEU A 28 -5.86 1.36 -9.28
CA LEU A 28 -6.67 1.07 -10.46
C LEU A 28 -5.89 1.37 -11.74
N GLY A 29 -6.09 0.55 -12.79
CA GLY A 29 -5.50 0.80 -14.11
C GLY A 29 -3.97 0.80 -14.07
N ALA A 30 -3.32 1.85 -14.57
CA ALA A 30 -1.85 1.96 -14.55
C ALA A 30 -1.27 1.93 -13.12
N SER A 31 -1.99 2.47 -12.14
CA SER A 31 -1.60 2.42 -10.72
C SER A 31 -1.56 0.98 -10.17
N SER A 32 -2.32 0.05 -10.78
CA SER A 32 -2.27 -1.37 -10.39
C SER A 32 -0.89 -1.98 -10.65
N LEU A 33 -0.18 -1.52 -11.68
CA LEU A 33 1.17 -2.00 -12.00
C LEU A 33 2.17 -1.56 -10.94
N VAL A 34 2.02 -0.33 -10.43
CA VAL A 34 2.82 0.18 -9.32
C VAL A 34 2.51 -0.59 -8.03
N ALA A 35 1.24 -0.90 -7.76
CA ALA A 35 0.84 -1.71 -6.61
C ALA A 35 1.41 -3.15 -6.68
N GLN A 36 1.48 -3.74 -7.88
CA GLN A 36 2.11 -5.04 -8.11
C GLN A 36 3.63 -4.98 -7.91
N ASP A 37 4.30 -3.97 -8.46
CA ASP A 37 5.74 -3.75 -8.25
C ASP A 37 6.08 -3.55 -6.77
N PHE A 38 5.27 -2.77 -6.04
CA PHE A 38 5.37 -2.61 -4.59
C PHE A 38 5.23 -3.97 -3.90
N THR A 39 4.19 -4.74 -4.23
CA THR A 39 3.96 -6.07 -3.63
C THR A 39 5.17 -6.99 -3.85
N GLN A 40 5.73 -7.00 -5.05
CA GLN A 40 6.89 -7.83 -5.39
C GLN A 40 8.13 -7.42 -4.59
N LYS A 41 8.45 -6.12 -4.54
CA LYS A 41 9.66 -5.59 -3.87
C LYS A 41 9.61 -5.78 -2.36
N PHE A 42 8.46 -5.50 -1.74
CA PHE A 42 8.31 -5.57 -0.29
C PHE A 42 8.17 -7.01 0.20
N SER A 43 7.46 -7.87 -0.54
CA SER A 43 7.44 -9.31 -0.24
C SER A 43 8.84 -9.93 -0.29
N ARG A 44 9.70 -9.47 -1.21
CA ARG A 44 11.08 -9.96 -1.34
C ARG A 44 11.96 -9.66 -0.12
N ILE A 45 11.67 -8.61 0.65
CA ILE A 45 12.39 -8.27 1.88
C ILE A 45 11.68 -8.80 3.14
N GLY A 46 10.69 -9.69 2.99
CA GLY A 46 9.99 -10.33 4.09
C GLY A 46 8.81 -9.52 4.66
N THR A 47 8.41 -8.43 4.01
CA THR A 47 7.22 -7.68 4.41
C THR A 47 5.96 -8.34 3.88
N SER A 48 4.98 -8.61 4.75
CA SER A 48 3.68 -9.16 4.35
C SER A 48 2.86 -8.11 3.58
N VAL A 49 2.70 -8.31 2.27
CA VAL A 49 1.91 -7.42 1.42
C VAL A 49 0.78 -8.19 0.73
N LEU A 50 -0.42 -7.63 0.76
CA LEU A 50 -1.59 -8.11 0.02
C LEU A 50 -1.98 -7.10 -1.06
N ASN A 51 -2.24 -7.59 -2.26
CA ASN A 51 -2.77 -6.81 -3.36
C ASN A 51 -3.86 -7.64 -4.04
N THR A 52 -5.08 -7.11 -4.06
CA THR A 52 -6.23 -7.72 -4.72
C THR A 52 -6.90 -6.69 -5.61
N GLN A 53 -7.31 -7.11 -6.80
CA GLN A 53 -8.10 -6.27 -7.71
C GLN A 53 -9.59 -6.29 -7.34
N ASP A 54 -10.02 -7.24 -6.51
CA ASP A 54 -11.37 -7.31 -5.97
C ASP A 54 -11.48 -6.43 -4.72
N THR A 55 -12.26 -5.36 -4.85
CA THR A 55 -12.49 -4.36 -3.79
C THR A 55 -13.33 -4.90 -2.64
N HIS A 56 -14.22 -5.87 -2.87
CA HIS A 56 -14.99 -6.52 -1.81
C HIS A 56 -14.09 -7.40 -0.94
N LEU A 57 -13.17 -8.13 -1.57
CA LEU A 57 -12.17 -8.90 -0.84
C LEU A 57 -11.20 -7.97 -0.09
N MET A 58 -10.79 -6.86 -0.69
CA MET A 58 -9.96 -5.85 -0.01
C MET A 58 -10.65 -5.33 1.26
N ALA A 59 -11.90 -4.89 1.13
CA ALA A 59 -12.68 -4.38 2.27
C ALA A 59 -12.85 -5.44 3.35
N SER A 60 -13.16 -6.69 2.97
CA SER A 60 -13.32 -7.80 3.91
C SER A 60 -12.03 -8.11 4.65
N ASN A 61 -10.90 -8.18 3.95
CA ASN A 61 -9.58 -8.39 4.56
C ASN A 61 -9.21 -7.23 5.49
N PHE A 62 -9.51 -6.00 5.08
CA PHE A 62 -9.23 -4.82 5.87
C PHE A 62 -10.04 -4.80 7.18
N LEU A 63 -11.32 -5.12 7.14
CA LEU A 63 -12.23 -5.08 8.29
C LEU A 63 -12.02 -6.25 9.28
N THR A 64 -11.52 -7.39 8.81
CA THR A 64 -11.36 -8.60 9.64
C THR A 64 -9.99 -8.70 10.31
N GLN A 65 -9.00 -7.95 9.82
CA GLN A 65 -7.65 -7.96 10.35
C GLN A 65 -7.60 -7.24 11.72
N ARG A 66 -6.97 -7.90 12.70
CA ARG A 66 -6.95 -7.44 14.11
C ARG A 66 -5.62 -6.82 14.52
N ASN A 67 -4.57 -7.11 13.76
CA ASN A 67 -3.24 -6.56 14.00
C ASN A 67 -3.08 -5.19 13.33
N LYS A 68 -2.06 -4.45 13.73
CA LYS A 68 -1.72 -3.16 13.11
C LYS A 68 -1.49 -3.36 11.62
N GLN A 69 -2.26 -2.67 10.78
CA GLN A 69 -2.19 -2.79 9.33
C GLN A 69 -2.11 -1.41 8.69
N VAL A 70 -1.62 -1.38 7.45
CA VAL A 70 -1.63 -0.17 6.61
C VAL A 70 -2.34 -0.46 5.31
N LEU A 71 -3.21 0.46 4.90
CA LEU A 71 -3.74 0.52 3.53
C LEU A 71 -2.93 1.54 2.73
N PHE A 72 -2.27 1.09 1.67
CA PHE A 72 -1.42 1.89 0.80
C PHE A 72 -2.07 2.02 -0.58
N LEU A 73 -2.73 3.16 -0.81
CA LEU A 73 -3.48 3.41 -2.05
C LEU A 73 -2.62 4.20 -3.03
N ILE A 74 -2.62 3.75 -4.28
CA ILE A 74 -1.87 4.36 -5.37
C ILE A 74 -2.88 4.93 -6.37
N SER A 75 -2.88 6.25 -6.49
CA SER A 75 -3.70 6.99 -7.44
C SER A 75 -2.91 8.19 -7.95
N ASP A 76 -2.92 8.39 -9.26
CA ASP A 76 -2.31 9.57 -9.90
C ASP A 76 -3.19 10.81 -9.72
N SER A 77 -4.52 10.68 -9.95
CA SER A 77 -5.47 11.78 -9.79
C SER A 77 -5.90 12.00 -8.34
N GLY A 78 -5.85 10.97 -7.49
CA GLY A 78 -6.41 11.00 -6.14
C GLY A 78 -7.95 10.92 -6.10
N GLU A 79 -8.60 10.80 -7.25
CA GLU A 79 -10.06 10.79 -7.41
C GLU A 79 -10.60 9.39 -7.77
N THR A 80 -9.78 8.36 -7.58
CA THR A 80 -10.20 6.98 -7.86
C THR A 80 -11.27 6.55 -6.85
N LEU A 81 -12.49 6.31 -7.36
CA LEU A 81 -13.65 5.81 -6.62
C LEU A 81 -13.55 4.31 -6.36
#